data_AF-A0A7C4J6J0-F1
#
_entry.id   AF-A0A7C4J6J0-F1
#
_cell.length_a   1.000
_cell.length_b   1.000
_cell.length_c   1.000
_cell.angle_alpha   90.00
_cell.angle_beta   90.00
_cell.angle_gamma   90.00
#
_symmetry.space_group_name_H-M   'P 1'
#
loop_
_entity.id
_entity.type
_entity.pdbx_description
1 polymer ?
#
loop_
_entity_poly.entity_id
_entity_poly.type
_entity_poly.pdbx_seq_one_letter_code
_entity_poly.pdbx_strand_id
1 'polypeptide(L)' 'DDAQYAYAINFSGRGFKTSIGTFFDKPLPATTCVFCGQCVGVCPTGALKPKREWQLEQGLTPEQITQQMQGGRRRKKP' A
#
# COMPACT_ATOMS: atom_id res chain seq x y z
N ASP A 1 10.73 10.57 -17.89
CA ASP A 1 9.26 10.74 -17.91
C ASP A 1 8.61 9.59 -17.16
N ASP A 2 8.94 9.44 -15.87
CA ASP A 2 8.73 8.18 -15.13
C ASP A 2 7.72 8.33 -13.99
N ALA A 3 6.88 9.36 -14.01
CA ALA A 3 5.88 9.60 -12.98
C ALA A 3 4.48 9.32 -13.53
N GLN A 4 3.70 8.49 -12.81
CA GLN A 4 2.29 8.25 -13.15
C GLN A 4 1.38 9.46 -12.88
N TYR A 5 1.86 10.48 -12.15
CA TYR A 5 1.09 11.67 -11.71
C TYR A 5 -0.27 11.34 -11.06
N ALA A 6 -0.40 10.18 -10.40
CA ALA A 6 -1.62 9.78 -9.71
C ALA A 6 -1.82 10.52 -8.38
N TYR A 7 -0.76 11.11 -7.82
CA TYR A 7 -0.74 11.81 -6.52
C TYR A 7 -1.40 11.03 -5.36
N ALA A 8 -1.37 9.69 -5.43
CA ALA A 8 -2.10 8.84 -4.48
C ALA A 8 -1.46 8.79 -3.09
N ILE A 9 -0.14 9.02 -3.02
CA ILE A 9 0.61 9.22 -1.79
C ILE A 9 1.23 10.61 -1.80
N ASN A 10 1.29 11.27 -0.65
CA ASN A 10 1.90 12.58 -0.48
C ASN A 10 2.35 12.78 0.98
N PHE A 11 2.93 13.94 1.27
CA PHE A 11 3.20 14.36 2.64
C PHE A 11 1.89 14.58 3.40
N SER A 12 1.80 13.96 4.57
CA SER A 12 0.76 14.19 5.58
C SER A 12 1.39 14.79 6.83
N GLY A 13 0.64 15.62 7.55
CA GLY A 13 1.16 16.32 8.73
C GLY A 13 2.10 17.48 8.41
N ARG A 14 2.76 18.02 9.45
CA ARG A 14 3.74 19.12 9.35
C ARG A 14 4.84 18.98 10.41
N GLY A 15 6.02 19.54 10.11
CA GLY A 15 7.18 19.55 11.02
C GLY A 15 7.68 18.13 11.32
N PHE A 16 8.01 17.85 12.59
CA PHE A 16 8.46 16.53 13.03
C PHE A 16 7.42 15.41 12.90
N LYS A 17 6.15 15.76 12.65
CA LYS A 17 5.06 14.80 12.43
C LYS A 17 4.77 14.55 10.95
N THR A 18 5.63 15.01 10.05
CA THR A 18 5.46 14.78 8.61
C THR A 18 5.71 13.31 8.29
N SER A 19 4.79 12.68 7.56
CA SER A 19 4.93 11.29 7.10
C SER A 19 4.43 11.14 5.66
N ILE A 20 4.78 10.03 5.01
CA ILE A 20 4.21 9.67 3.72
C ILE A 20 2.90 8.92 3.97
N GLY A 21 1.81 9.43 3.42
CA GLY A 21 0.47 8.89 3.62
C GLY A 21 -0.43 9.09 2.41
N THR A 22 -1.63 8.51 2.48
CA THR A 22 -2.70 8.75 1.52
C THR A 22 -3.60 9.89 2.00
N PHE A 23 -4.39 10.45 1.08
CA PHE A 23 -5.36 11.47 1.45
C PHE A 23 -6.40 10.93 2.45
N PHE A 24 -6.55 11.62 3.59
CA PHE A 24 -7.38 11.21 4.72
C PHE A 24 -7.10 9.78 5.25
N ASP A 25 -5.85 9.30 5.13
CA ASP A 25 -5.45 7.95 5.58
C ASP A 25 -6.32 6.82 5.00
N LYS A 26 -6.92 7.06 3.84
CA LYS A 26 -7.73 6.05 3.14
C LYS A 26 -6.85 4.90 2.66
N PRO A 27 -7.34 3.65 2.68
CA PRO A 27 -6.58 2.53 2.13
C PRO A 27 -6.34 2.75 0.63
N LEU A 28 -5.18 2.37 0.09
CA LEU A 28 -4.80 2.58 -1.32
C LEU A 28 -5.90 2.23 -2.36
N PRO A 29 -6.68 1.14 -2.21
CA PRO A 29 -7.78 0.84 -3.13
C PRO A 29 -8.94 1.85 -3.16
N ALA A 30 -9.01 2.76 -2.18
CA ALA A 30 -9.99 3.84 -2.08
C ALA A 30 -9.38 5.21 -2.44
N THR A 31 -8.19 5.21 -3.04
CA THR A 31 -7.47 6.41 -3.52
C THR A 31 -7.33 6.38 -5.04
N THR A 32 -6.62 7.34 -5.61
CA THR A 32 -6.25 7.40 -7.04
C THR A 32 -5.13 6.43 -7.43
N CYS A 33 -4.64 5.58 -6.51
CA CYS A 33 -3.55 4.65 -6.77
C CYS A 33 -3.92 3.60 -7.84
N VAL A 34 -3.10 3.51 -8.89
CA VAL A 34 -3.23 2.49 -9.95
C VAL A 34 -2.34 1.25 -9.72
N PHE A 35 -1.70 1.15 -8.56
CA PHE A 35 -0.81 0.04 -8.18
C PHE A 35 0.38 -0.17 -9.13
N CYS A 36 0.95 0.90 -9.69
CA CYS A 36 2.12 0.81 -10.58
C CYS A 36 3.44 0.43 -9.85
N GLY A 37 3.47 0.51 -8.52
CA GLY A 37 4.64 0.08 -7.73
C GLY A 37 5.84 1.03 -7.76
N GLN A 38 5.78 2.17 -8.46
CA GLN A 38 6.89 3.12 -8.57
C GLN A 38 7.37 3.60 -7.19
N CYS A 39 6.45 3.91 -6.27
CA CYS A 39 6.78 4.36 -4.92
C CYS A 39 7.55 3.31 -4.09
N VAL A 40 7.27 2.03 -4.30
CA VAL A 40 8.01 0.92 -3.69
C VAL A 40 9.38 0.80 -4.33
N GLY A 41 9.47 0.86 -5.66
CA GLY A 41 10.71 0.71 -6.41
C GLY A 41 11.76 1.79 -6.13
N VAL A 42 11.33 3.02 -5.79
CA VAL A 42 12.24 4.13 -5.46
C VAL A 42 12.51 4.25 -3.95
N CYS A 43 11.87 3.44 -3.10
CA CYS A 43 12.00 3.57 -1.64
C CYS A 43 13.36 3.04 -1.16
N PRO A 44 14.27 3.90 -0.65
CA PRO A 44 15.63 3.48 -0.33
C PRO A 44 15.76 2.67 0.97
N THR A 45 14.77 2.78 1.87
CA THR A 45 14.80 2.15 3.20
C THR A 45 13.87 0.94 3.30
N GLY A 46 13.05 0.66 2.29
CA GLY A 46 12.01 -0.36 2.37
C GLY A 46 10.85 0.00 3.30
N ALA A 47 10.65 1.29 3.61
CA ALA A 47 9.46 1.76 4.33
C ALA A 47 8.15 1.45 3.57
N LEU A 48 8.21 1.39 2.24
CA LEU A 48 7.12 0.94 1.38
C LEU A 48 7.47 -0.42 0.79
N LYS A 49 6.55 -1.39 0.93
CA LYS A 49 6.70 -2.75 0.41
C LYS A 49 5.40 -3.26 -0.22
N PRO A 50 5.48 -4.21 -1.18
CA PRO A 50 4.32 -4.97 -1.61
C PRO A 50 3.70 -5.69 -0.41
N LYS A 51 2.36 -5.70 -0.33
CA LYS A 51 1.64 -6.30 0.80
C LYS A 51 2.00 -7.77 1.02
N ARG A 52 2.17 -8.54 -0.06
CA ARG A 52 2.51 -9.97 0.01
C ARG A 52 3.90 -10.18 0.61
N GLU A 53 4.88 -9.38 0.21
CA GLU A 53 6.24 -9.46 0.73
C GLU A 53 6.26 -9.15 2.23
N TRP A 54 5.61 -8.06 2.64
CA TRP A 54 5.49 -7.72 4.05
C TRP A 54 4.81 -8.83 4.87
N GLN A 55 3.77 -9.49 4.35
CA GLN A 55 3.11 -10.60 5.05
C GLN A 55 4.03 -11.83 5.22
N LEU A 56 4.86 -12.14 4.23
CA LEU A 56 5.81 -13.25 4.33
C LEU A 56 6.87 -12.96 5.41
N GLU A 57 7.35 -11.72 5.50
CA GLU A 57 8.29 -11.29 6.55
C GLU A 57 7.67 -11.38 7.96
N GLN A 58 6.35 -11.23 8.08
CA GLN A 58 5.61 -11.44 9.33
C GLN A 58 5.39 -12.92 9.68
N GLY A 59 5.95 -13.85 8.91
CA GLY A 59 5.85 -15.30 9.14
C GLY A 59 4.51 -15.92 8.69
N LEU A 60 3.70 -15.22 7.90
CA LEU A 60 2.50 -15.83 7.32
C LEU A 60 2.87 -16.81 6.22
N THR A 61 2.22 -17.97 6.21
CA THR A 61 2.37 -18.94 5.12
C THR A 61 1.65 -18.47 3.85
N PRO A 62 2.10 -18.88 2.64
CA PRO A 62 1.42 -18.54 1.38
C PRO A 62 -0.07 -18.92 1.35
N GLU A 63 -0.44 -20.01 2.01
CA GLU A 63 -1.83 -20.47 2.14
C GLU A 63 -2.65 -19.48 2.97
N GLN A 64 -2.13 -19.03 4.12
CA GLN A 64 -2.78 -18.05 4.99
C GLN A 64 -2.98 -16.70 4.27
N ILE A 65 -1.96 -16.25 3.54
CA ILE A 65 -2.03 -15.02 2.73
C ILE A 65 -3.16 -15.11 1.71
N THR A 66 -3.26 -16.24 1.01
CA THR A 66 -4.26 -16.49 -0.04
C THR A 66 -5.68 -16.51 0.54
N GLN A 67 -5.87 -17.17 1.69
CA GLN A 67 -7.15 -17.20 2.40
C GLN A 67 -7.59 -15.80 2.88
N GLN A 68 -6.65 -14.98 3.38
CA GLN A 68 -6.94 -13.61 3.81
C GLN A 68 -7.43 -12.72 2.65
N MET A 69 -6.86 -12.90 1.45
CA MET A 69 -7.33 -12.18 0.24
C MET A 69 -8.72 -12.63 -0.20
N GLN A 70 -9.07 -13.90 -0.03
CA GLN A 70 -10.40 -14.45 -0.34
C GLN A 70 -11.47 -13.94 0.64
N GLY A 71 -11.13 -13.74 1.92
CA GLY A 71 -12.02 -13.18 2.94
C GLY A 71 -12.49 -11.75 2.63
N GLY A 72 -11.60 -10.90 2.09
CA GLY A 72 -11.94 -9.54 1.65
C GLY A 72 -12.87 -9.49 0.42
N ARG A 73 -12.74 -10.46 -0.49
CA ARG A 73 -13.67 -10.62 -1.63
C ARG A 73 -15.06 -11.08 -1.20
N ARG A 74 -15.14 -11.98 -0.19
CA ARG A 74 -16.43 -12.42 0.38
C ARG A 74 -17.18 -11.29 1.08
N ARG A 75 -16.47 -10.39 1.78
CA ARG A 75 -17.06 -9.25 2.51
C ARG A 75 -17.52 -8.08 1.62
N LYS A 76 -17.07 -8.05 0.36
CA LYS A 76 -17.45 -7.07 -0.68
C LYS A 76 -18.56 -7.54 -1.62
N LYS A 77 -19.09 -8.76 -1.46
CA LYS A 77 -20.32 -9.16 -2.17
C LYS A 77 -21.49 -8.33 -1.61
N PRO A 78 -22.34 -7.74 -2.48
CA PRO A 78 -23.52 -7.00 -2.04
C PRO A 78 -24.49 -7.89 -1.25
#